data_AF-A0A8S3YKD0-F1
#
_entry.id   AF-A0A8S3YKD0-F1
#
_cell.length_a   1.000
_cell.length_b   1.000
_cell.length_c   1.000
_cell.angle_alpha   90.00
_cell.angle_beta   90.00
_cell.angle_gamma   90.00
#
_symmetry.space_group_name_H-M   'P 1'
#
loop_
_entity.id
_entity.type
_entity.pdbx_description
1 polymer ?
#
loop_
_entity_poly.entity_id
_entity_poly.type
_entity_poly.pdbx_seq_one_letter_code
_entity_poly.pdbx_strand_id
1 'polypeptide(L)'
;LQVPILTSDPVTKELLINFDPYVFEVIKEAQYMVKLGLQVPRNVIQLIHSCANVVNIYRRVQMMLMDYKSLKASIPDVFVPLMQPHIFRIDALIFPALTTITWTSLEVNNYFRELDKAFHEFSLLIKTVIDIKYMRIDAKLAQIAETLLCLLPGTSPWTMEEFLHNTKENTVRIGDDLNKLNKMICDTAYELLRVFINSAVHEYKLLEIMYTEEQRIGDPESKKSMQTTHTVTAITTLAESGEPDRSPLPEDLMTQENYMTCCLALFEDFKGKMIDALVKSVRASLAAMRKRFLAG
;
A
#
# COMPACT_ATOMS: atom_id res chain seq x y z
N LEU A 1 -15.74 28.99 -10.91
CA LEU A 1 -15.01 27.75 -11.26
C LEU A 1 -13.49 27.87 -11.16
N GLN A 2 -12.92 29.03 -10.84
CA GLN A 2 -11.48 29.17 -10.55
C GLN A 2 -11.10 28.73 -9.12
N VAL A 3 -11.98 27.96 -8.47
CA VAL A 3 -11.71 27.37 -7.16
C VAL A 3 -11.08 26.00 -7.33
N PRO A 4 -10.28 25.51 -6.37
CA PRO A 4 -9.72 24.17 -6.40
C PRO A 4 -10.82 23.11 -6.51
N ILE A 5 -10.49 21.94 -7.08
CA ILE A 5 -11.47 20.85 -7.26
C ILE A 5 -11.83 20.13 -5.95
N LEU A 6 -10.92 20.15 -4.97
CA LEU A 6 -11.13 19.58 -3.64
C LEU A 6 -11.09 20.67 -2.56
N THR A 7 -11.70 20.37 -1.42
CA THR A 7 -11.56 21.11 -0.16
C THR A 7 -11.40 20.10 0.97
N SER A 8 -10.75 20.49 2.06
CA SER A 8 -10.67 19.67 3.27
C SER A 8 -11.71 20.09 4.27
N ASP A 9 -12.37 19.13 4.91
CA ASP A 9 -13.21 19.43 6.07
C ASP A 9 -12.35 20.09 7.17
N PRO A 10 -12.78 21.24 7.72
CA PRO A 10 -11.98 21.98 8.70
C PRO A 10 -11.76 21.21 10.01
N VAL A 11 -12.65 20.26 10.34
CA VAL A 11 -12.64 19.48 11.59
C VAL A 11 -12.11 18.07 11.37
N THR A 12 -12.65 17.34 10.39
CA THR A 12 -12.30 15.92 10.16
C THR A 12 -11.07 15.76 9.25
N LYS A 13 -10.65 16.83 8.57
CA LYS A 13 -9.61 16.81 7.52
C LYS A 13 -9.91 15.85 6.35
N GLU A 14 -11.15 15.35 6.25
CA GLU A 14 -11.55 14.52 5.13
C GLU A 14 -11.60 15.33 3.83
N LEU A 15 -11.25 14.68 2.72
CA LEU A 15 -11.28 15.27 1.40
C LEU A 15 -12.71 15.32 0.87
N LEU A 16 -13.19 16.51 0.56
CA LEU A 16 -14.51 16.78 0.03
C LEU A 16 -14.40 17.43 -1.35
N ILE A 17 -15.40 17.19 -2.19
CA ILE A 17 -15.46 17.82 -3.51
C ILE A 17 -15.88 19.27 -3.34
N ASN A 18 -15.06 20.19 -3.84
CA ASN A 18 -15.35 21.63 -3.78
C ASN A 18 -16.27 22.04 -4.92
N PHE A 19 -17.48 21.49 -4.93
CA PHE A 19 -18.51 21.77 -5.94
C PHE A 19 -19.89 21.74 -5.32
N ASP A 20 -20.67 22.80 -5.55
CA ASP A 20 -22.07 22.86 -5.15
C ASP A 20 -22.94 22.18 -6.23
N PRO A 21 -23.68 21.10 -5.90
CA PRO A 21 -24.59 20.44 -6.84
C PRO A 21 -25.60 21.37 -7.50
N TYR A 22 -25.99 22.47 -6.85
CA TYR A 22 -26.90 23.48 -7.39
C TYR A 22 -26.38 24.10 -8.69
N VAL A 23 -25.05 24.10 -8.92
CA VAL A 23 -24.45 24.57 -10.17
C VAL A 23 -24.97 23.78 -11.38
N PHE A 24 -25.23 22.47 -11.24
CA PHE A 24 -25.81 21.69 -12.32
C PHE A 24 -27.26 22.09 -12.63
N GLU A 25 -28.03 22.49 -11.63
CA GLU A 25 -29.39 23.00 -11.79
C GLU A 25 -29.39 24.33 -12.54
N VAL A 26 -28.53 25.27 -12.13
CA VAL A 26 -28.36 26.57 -12.80
C VAL A 26 -27.97 26.40 -14.27
N ILE A 27 -27.07 25.47 -14.58
CA ILE A 27 -26.70 25.17 -15.97
C ILE A 27 -27.92 24.67 -16.76
N LYS A 28 -28.72 23.77 -16.17
CA LYS A 28 -29.90 23.20 -16.81
C LYS A 28 -30.99 24.25 -17.06
N GLU A 29 -31.25 25.10 -16.07
CA GLU A 29 -32.18 26.23 -16.20
C GLU A 29 -31.75 27.20 -17.30
N ALA A 30 -30.46 27.57 -17.31
CA ALA A 30 -29.92 28.46 -18.30
C ALA A 30 -29.97 27.87 -19.72
N GLN A 31 -29.76 26.55 -19.88
CA GLN A 31 -29.98 25.86 -21.16
C GLN A 31 -31.42 25.96 -21.63
N TYR A 32 -32.41 25.88 -20.73
CA TYR A 32 -33.82 26.09 -21.09
C TYR A 32 -34.10 27.55 -21.45
N MET A 33 -33.56 28.52 -20.71
CA MET A 33 -33.70 29.94 -21.03
C MET A 33 -33.18 30.28 -22.43
N VAL A 34 -32.02 29.74 -22.81
CA VAL A 34 -31.47 29.89 -24.18
C VAL A 34 -32.43 29.30 -25.22
N LYS A 35 -32.98 28.10 -24.97
CA LYS A 35 -33.94 27.46 -25.89
C LYS A 35 -35.25 28.23 -26.02
N LEU A 36 -35.65 28.95 -24.97
CA LEU A 36 -36.84 29.80 -24.95
C LEU A 36 -36.60 31.21 -25.51
N GLY A 37 -35.39 31.51 -25.98
CA GLY A 37 -35.03 32.84 -26.50
C GLY A 37 -34.91 33.92 -25.43
N LEU A 38 -34.76 33.53 -24.16
CA LEU A 38 -34.58 34.46 -23.04
C LEU A 38 -33.10 34.90 -22.93
N GLN A 39 -32.88 36.10 -22.40
CA GLN A 39 -31.55 36.63 -22.16
C GLN A 39 -30.86 35.87 -21.02
N VAL A 40 -29.65 35.38 -21.27
CA VAL A 40 -28.81 34.69 -20.29
C VAL A 40 -27.48 35.42 -20.12
N PRO A 41 -27.01 35.67 -18.88
CA PRO A 41 -25.73 36.32 -18.65
C PRO A 41 -24.55 35.57 -19.30
N ARG A 42 -23.57 36.32 -19.84
CA ARG A 42 -22.42 35.75 -20.61
C ARG A 42 -21.60 34.71 -19.82
N ASN A 43 -21.41 34.94 -18.52
CA ASN A 43 -20.72 34.02 -17.61
C ASN A 43 -21.45 32.67 -17.51
N VAL A 44 -22.78 32.67 -17.57
CA VAL A 44 -23.59 31.44 -17.54
C VAL A 44 -23.53 30.73 -18.89
N ILE A 45 -23.47 31.46 -20.01
CA ILE A 45 -23.26 30.87 -21.34
C ILE A 45 -21.90 30.13 -21.41
N GLN A 46 -20.82 30.73 -20.89
CA GLN A 46 -19.51 30.07 -20.80
C GLN A 46 -19.55 28.80 -19.94
N LEU A 47 -20.34 28.82 -18.87
CA LEU A 47 -20.57 27.66 -18.00
C LEU A 47 -21.33 26.55 -18.74
N ILE A 48 -22.34 26.89 -19.55
CA ILE A 48 -23.07 25.93 -20.39
C ILE A 48 -22.09 25.24 -21.37
N HIS A 49 -21.19 25.99 -22.00
CA HIS A 49 -20.20 25.43 -22.93
C HIS A 49 -19.20 24.49 -22.23
N SER A 50 -18.83 24.77 -20.99
CA SER A 50 -17.89 23.95 -20.21
C SER A 50 -18.57 22.83 -19.40
N CYS A 51 -19.91 22.74 -19.42
CA CYS A 51 -20.69 21.82 -18.61
C CYS A 51 -20.24 20.35 -18.74
N ALA A 52 -20.06 19.86 -19.97
CA ALA A 52 -19.64 18.47 -20.18
C ALA A 52 -18.29 18.17 -19.52
N ASN A 53 -17.35 19.13 -19.57
CA ASN A 53 -16.05 18.99 -18.92
C ASN A 53 -16.19 18.98 -17.39
N VAL A 54 -16.97 19.90 -16.83
CA VAL A 54 -17.22 19.98 -15.38
C VAL A 54 -17.87 18.71 -14.85
N VAL A 55 -18.87 18.17 -15.54
CA VAL A 55 -19.52 16.89 -15.18
C VAL A 55 -18.50 15.74 -15.19
N ASN A 56 -17.65 15.68 -16.21
CA ASN A 56 -16.62 14.64 -16.32
C ASN A 56 -15.59 14.74 -15.19
N ILE A 57 -15.08 15.95 -14.90
CA ILE A 57 -14.17 16.20 -13.78
C ILE A 57 -14.84 15.81 -12.47
N TYR A 58 -16.11 16.21 -12.26
CA TYR A 58 -16.85 15.88 -11.04
C TYR A 58 -16.95 14.37 -10.81
N ARG A 59 -17.37 13.60 -11.83
CA ARG A 59 -17.40 12.13 -11.73
C ARG A 59 -16.00 11.56 -11.50
N ARG A 60 -14.97 12.13 -12.14
CA ARG A 60 -13.60 11.64 -12.01
C ARG A 60 -13.07 11.82 -10.59
N VAL A 61 -13.31 12.98 -9.98
CA VAL A 61 -12.95 13.25 -8.57
C VAL A 61 -13.72 12.34 -7.63
N GLN A 62 -15.02 12.13 -7.86
CA GLN A 62 -15.81 11.18 -7.05
C GLN A 62 -15.22 9.77 -7.07
N MET A 63 -14.91 9.24 -8.26
CA MET A 63 -14.30 7.91 -8.39
C MET A 63 -12.94 7.86 -7.71
N MET A 64 -12.10 8.87 -7.93
CA MET A 64 -10.77 8.95 -7.32
C MET A 64 -10.81 8.91 -5.77
N LEU A 65 -11.70 9.68 -5.14
CA LEU A 65 -11.85 9.67 -3.68
C LEU A 65 -12.32 8.30 -3.16
N MET A 66 -13.26 7.66 -3.89
CA MET A 66 -13.75 6.33 -3.55
C MET A 66 -12.64 5.27 -3.68
N ASP A 67 -11.90 5.31 -4.78
CA ASP A 67 -10.78 4.41 -5.07
C ASP A 67 -9.70 4.56 -3.99
N TYR A 68 -9.36 5.80 -3.60
CA TYR A 68 -8.36 6.03 -2.57
C TYR A 68 -8.78 5.48 -1.20
N LYS A 69 -10.04 5.71 -0.80
CA LYS A 69 -10.60 5.15 0.43
C LYS A 69 -10.60 3.62 0.41
N SER A 70 -11.00 3.02 -0.71
CA SER A 70 -10.99 1.57 -0.89
C SER A 70 -9.57 1.01 -0.84
N LEU A 71 -8.59 1.72 -1.42
CA LEU A 71 -7.21 1.30 -1.47
C LEU A 71 -6.60 1.28 -0.06
N LYS A 72 -6.79 2.35 0.72
CA LYS A 72 -6.39 2.41 2.14
C LYS A 72 -7.02 1.29 2.96
N ALA A 73 -8.32 1.03 2.78
CA ALA A 73 -9.04 -0.02 3.50
C ALA A 73 -8.60 -1.46 3.11
N SER A 74 -7.99 -1.64 1.93
CA SER A 74 -7.51 -2.95 1.48
C SER A 74 -6.18 -3.38 2.10
N ILE A 75 -5.48 -2.46 2.78
CA ILE A 75 -4.17 -2.71 3.39
C ILE A 75 -4.37 -3.51 4.69
N PRO A 76 -3.74 -4.69 4.84
CA PRO A 76 -3.73 -5.40 6.13
C PRO A 76 -3.07 -4.55 7.23
N ASP A 77 -3.63 -4.53 8.43
CA ASP A 77 -3.16 -3.70 9.56
C ASP A 77 -1.65 -3.83 9.81
N VAL A 78 -1.12 -5.05 9.71
CA VAL A 78 0.31 -5.35 9.90
C VAL A 78 1.22 -4.65 8.87
N PHE A 79 0.69 -4.25 7.72
CA PHE A 79 1.41 -3.56 6.66
C PHE A 79 1.15 -2.04 6.64
N VAL A 80 0.18 -1.52 7.39
CA VAL A 80 -0.17 -0.09 7.39
C VAL A 80 1.05 0.82 7.65
N PRO A 81 1.95 0.53 8.62
CA PRO A 81 3.15 1.32 8.81
C PRO A 81 4.11 1.28 7.61
N LEU A 82 4.25 0.11 6.97
CA LEU A 82 5.14 -0.08 5.82
C LEU A 82 4.58 0.51 4.52
N MET A 83 3.27 0.79 4.47
CA MET A 83 2.63 1.45 3.33
C MET A 83 2.63 2.98 3.43
N GLN A 84 3.09 3.56 4.56
CA GLN A 84 3.07 5.02 4.74
C GLN A 84 3.79 5.80 3.63
N PRO A 85 4.98 5.42 3.14
CA PRO A 85 5.65 6.17 2.07
C PRO A 85 4.78 6.30 0.80
N HIS A 86 4.05 5.24 0.44
CA HIS A 86 3.13 5.21 -0.68
C HIS A 86 1.88 6.08 -0.45
N ILE A 87 1.36 6.05 0.78
CA ILE A 87 0.23 6.89 1.17
C ILE A 87 0.62 8.38 1.10
N PHE A 88 1.79 8.75 1.64
CA PHE A 88 2.31 10.11 1.58
C PHE A 88 2.54 10.58 0.14
N ARG A 89 3.07 9.71 -0.73
CA ARG A 89 3.21 9.99 -2.16
C ARG A 89 1.88 10.33 -2.80
N ILE A 90 0.86 9.53 -2.54
CA ILE A 90 -0.49 9.78 -3.06
C ILE A 90 -1.08 11.07 -2.49
N ASP A 91 -0.94 11.32 -1.19
CA ASP A 91 -1.43 12.54 -0.56
C ASP A 91 -0.73 13.79 -1.16
N ALA A 92 0.58 13.71 -1.43
CA ALA A 92 1.32 14.76 -2.13
C ALA A 92 0.82 14.96 -3.58
N LEU A 93 0.50 13.88 -4.29
CA LEU A 93 -0.11 13.98 -5.63
C LEU A 93 -1.55 14.50 -5.59
N ILE A 94 -2.27 14.32 -4.47
CA ILE A 94 -3.62 14.88 -4.29
C ILE A 94 -3.54 16.37 -3.92
N PHE A 95 -2.49 16.81 -3.23
CA PHE A 95 -2.37 18.18 -2.73
C PHE A 95 -2.62 19.29 -3.77
N PRO A 96 -2.16 19.20 -5.04
CA PRO A 96 -2.53 20.17 -6.08
C PRO A 96 -4.03 20.33 -6.29
N ALA A 97 -4.85 19.29 -6.06
CA ALA A 97 -6.31 19.38 -6.16
C ALA A 97 -6.97 20.24 -5.08
N LEU A 98 -6.27 20.47 -3.97
CA LEU A 98 -6.70 21.36 -2.88
C LEU A 98 -6.25 22.80 -3.10
N THR A 99 -5.30 23.05 -4.00
CA THR A 99 -4.61 24.35 -4.10
C THR A 99 -4.64 24.93 -5.52
N THR A 100 -4.07 24.24 -6.51
CA THR A 100 -3.76 24.80 -7.84
C THR A 100 -4.65 24.26 -8.96
N ILE A 101 -5.10 23.01 -8.88
CA ILE A 101 -5.97 22.39 -9.89
C ILE A 101 -7.41 22.85 -9.67
N THR A 102 -7.90 23.66 -10.60
CA THR A 102 -9.26 24.19 -10.60
C THR A 102 -10.16 23.50 -11.62
N TRP A 103 -11.48 23.69 -11.50
CA TRP A 103 -12.50 23.12 -12.41
C TRP A 103 -12.35 23.51 -13.88
N THR A 104 -11.59 24.56 -14.17
CA THR A 104 -11.29 25.05 -15.54
C THR A 104 -9.83 24.84 -15.95
N SER A 105 -9.04 24.11 -15.15
CA SER A 105 -7.62 23.87 -15.45
C SER A 105 -7.45 23.02 -16.71
N LEU A 106 -6.56 23.45 -17.61
CA LEU A 106 -6.17 22.68 -18.79
C LEU A 106 -5.30 21.45 -18.42
N GLU A 107 -4.62 21.51 -17.28
CA GLU A 107 -3.74 20.45 -16.78
C GLU A 107 -4.49 19.31 -16.05
N VAL A 108 -5.80 19.46 -15.84
CA VAL A 108 -6.61 18.51 -15.05
C VAL A 108 -6.53 17.07 -15.58
N ASN A 109 -6.44 16.90 -16.91
CA ASN A 109 -6.31 15.59 -17.53
C ASN A 109 -4.95 14.95 -17.30
N ASN A 110 -3.88 15.75 -17.28
CA ASN A 110 -2.52 15.27 -17.01
C ASN A 110 -2.40 14.87 -15.54
N TYR A 111 -2.93 15.71 -14.66
CA TYR A 111 -3.07 15.45 -13.23
C TYR A 111 -3.73 14.10 -12.94
N PHE A 112 -4.91 13.84 -13.51
CA PHE A 112 -5.59 12.55 -13.27
C PHE A 112 -4.78 11.35 -13.78
N ARG A 113 -4.07 11.47 -14.92
CA ARG A 113 -3.26 10.36 -15.44
C ARG A 113 -2.09 10.01 -14.51
N GLU A 114 -1.41 11.00 -13.95
CA GLU A 114 -0.34 10.76 -12.98
C GLU A 114 -0.88 10.12 -11.70
N LEU A 115 -2.03 10.57 -11.22
CA LEU A 115 -2.66 10.00 -10.04
C LEU A 115 -3.15 8.56 -10.27
N ASP A 116 -3.72 8.27 -11.45
CA ASP A 116 -4.13 6.92 -11.84
C ASP A 116 -2.96 5.94 -11.87
N LYS A 117 -1.82 6.41 -12.39
CA LYS A 117 -0.59 5.63 -12.42
C LYS A 117 -0.13 5.29 -11.00
N ALA A 118 -0.08 6.28 -10.11
CA ALA A 118 0.28 6.07 -8.71
C ALA A 118 -0.69 5.12 -7.99
N PHE A 119 -2.01 5.25 -8.22
CA PHE A 119 -3.02 4.33 -7.67
C PHE A 119 -2.82 2.91 -8.19
N HIS A 120 -2.53 2.74 -9.47
CA HIS A 120 -2.29 1.44 -10.07
C HIS A 120 -1.05 0.76 -9.50
N GLU A 121 0.07 1.49 -9.41
CA GLU A 121 1.32 1.01 -8.83
C GLU A 121 1.13 0.59 -7.36
N PHE A 122 0.44 1.42 -6.57
CA PHE A 122 0.16 1.10 -5.17
C PHE A 122 -0.79 -0.10 -5.02
N SER A 123 -1.82 -0.20 -5.87
CA SER A 123 -2.72 -1.37 -5.89
C SER A 123 -1.98 -2.66 -6.22
N LEU A 124 -1.03 -2.62 -7.17
CA LEU A 124 -0.20 -3.76 -7.51
C LEU A 124 0.68 -4.19 -6.34
N LEU A 125 1.29 -3.23 -5.64
CA LEU A 125 2.07 -3.50 -4.43
C LEU A 125 1.21 -4.18 -3.36
N ILE A 126 0.04 -3.63 -3.05
CA ILE A 126 -0.88 -4.20 -2.05
C ILE A 126 -1.23 -5.64 -2.40
N LYS A 127 -1.63 -5.91 -3.66
CA LYS A 127 -1.93 -7.27 -4.12
C LYS A 127 -0.73 -8.21 -3.95
N THR A 128 0.47 -7.74 -4.30
CA THR A 128 1.70 -8.52 -4.21
C THR A 128 2.01 -8.89 -2.77
N VAL A 129 1.98 -7.94 -1.84
CA VAL A 129 2.31 -8.21 -0.42
C VAL A 129 1.25 -9.08 0.25
N ILE A 130 -0.04 -8.93 -0.13
CA ILE A 130 -1.14 -9.78 0.33
C ILE A 130 -0.94 -11.22 -0.14
N ASP A 131 -0.63 -11.43 -1.42
CA ASP A 131 -0.38 -12.78 -1.97
C ASP A 131 0.79 -13.45 -1.24
N ILE A 132 1.92 -12.75 -1.10
CA ILE A 132 3.10 -13.26 -0.41
C ILE A 132 2.76 -13.63 1.04
N LYS A 133 2.00 -12.79 1.74
CA LYS A 133 1.60 -13.09 3.12
C LYS A 133 0.69 -14.32 3.18
N TYR A 134 -0.46 -14.29 2.51
CA TYR A 134 -1.51 -15.27 2.75
C TYR A 134 -1.31 -16.57 1.96
N MET A 135 -1.00 -16.46 0.67
CA MET A 135 -0.88 -17.63 -0.22
C MET A 135 0.49 -18.30 -0.08
N ARG A 136 1.51 -17.54 0.33
CA ARG A 136 2.86 -18.06 0.48
C ARG A 136 3.25 -18.29 1.92
N ILE A 137 3.24 -17.30 2.81
CA ILE A 137 3.71 -17.52 4.19
C ILE A 137 2.66 -18.30 5.01
N ASP A 138 1.44 -17.77 5.15
CA ASP A 138 0.41 -18.34 6.02
C ASP A 138 0.00 -19.75 5.58
N ALA A 139 -0.06 -20.02 4.27
CA ALA A 139 -0.34 -21.35 3.75
C ALA A 139 0.70 -22.40 4.20
N LYS A 140 1.99 -22.07 4.28
CA LYS A 140 3.02 -23.02 4.73
C LYS A 140 3.07 -23.12 6.25
N LEU A 141 2.76 -22.02 6.95
CA LEU A 141 2.54 -22.07 8.41
C LEU A 141 1.38 -23.00 8.77
N ALA A 142 0.29 -22.99 7.99
CA ALA A 142 -0.82 -23.92 8.16
C ALA A 142 -0.38 -25.38 7.92
N GLN A 143 0.38 -25.64 6.86
CA GLN A 143 0.95 -26.98 6.59
C GLN A 143 1.83 -27.48 7.75
N ILE A 144 2.67 -26.61 8.32
CA ILE A 144 3.46 -26.96 9.52
C ILE A 144 2.52 -27.31 10.67
N ALA A 145 1.53 -26.47 10.96
CA ALA A 145 0.62 -26.66 12.08
C ALA A 145 -0.22 -27.96 11.98
N GLU A 146 -0.51 -28.42 10.77
CA GLU A 146 -1.27 -29.64 10.48
C GLU A 146 -0.41 -30.91 10.43
N THR A 147 0.92 -30.77 10.44
CA THR A 147 1.84 -31.91 10.37
C THR A 147 1.74 -32.75 11.65
N LEU A 148 1.47 -34.05 11.52
CA LEU A 148 1.49 -35.02 12.64
C LEU A 148 2.90 -35.59 12.82
N LEU A 149 3.55 -35.25 13.93
CA LEU A 149 4.94 -35.64 14.25
C LEU A 149 5.10 -37.11 14.60
N CYS A 150 4.04 -37.76 15.07
CA CYS A 150 4.04 -39.17 15.46
C CYS A 150 3.11 -39.96 14.54
N LEU A 151 3.61 -41.04 13.94
CA LEU A 151 2.75 -42.01 13.28
C LEU A 151 2.11 -42.92 14.32
N LEU A 152 0.84 -43.22 14.13
CA LEU A 152 0.08 -44.15 14.96
C LEU A 152 -0.45 -45.30 14.09
N PRO A 153 -0.48 -46.54 14.59
CA PRO A 153 -0.97 -47.69 13.84
C PRO A 153 -2.42 -47.48 13.37
N GLY A 154 -2.69 -47.74 12.09
CA GLY A 154 -4.01 -47.59 11.50
C GLY A 154 -4.99 -48.68 11.96
N THR A 155 -4.68 -49.93 11.58
CA THR A 155 -5.56 -51.11 11.65
C THR A 155 -5.13 -52.16 12.68
N SER A 156 -3.84 -52.49 12.78
CA SER A 156 -3.31 -53.46 13.75
C SER A 156 -2.35 -52.80 14.74
N PRO A 157 -2.34 -53.21 16.02
CA PRO A 157 -1.34 -52.74 16.98
C PRO A 157 0.08 -53.04 16.49
N TRP A 158 1.00 -52.12 16.73
CA TRP A 158 2.43 -52.36 16.50
C TRP A 158 3.05 -53.07 17.70
N THR A 159 4.09 -53.86 17.43
CA THR A 159 5.01 -54.31 18.47
C THR A 159 5.86 -53.14 18.96
N MET A 160 6.53 -53.32 20.11
CA MET A 160 7.43 -52.30 20.65
C MET A 160 8.58 -51.96 19.69
N GLU A 161 9.12 -52.98 19.00
CA GLU A 161 10.23 -52.83 18.06
C GLU A 161 9.80 -52.09 16.79
N GLU A 162 8.63 -52.42 16.25
CA GLU A 162 8.01 -51.72 15.12
C GLU A 162 7.71 -50.26 15.47
N PHE A 163 7.17 -50.00 16.67
CA PHE A 163 6.92 -48.63 17.13
C PHE A 163 8.21 -47.81 17.19
N LEU A 164 9.28 -48.35 17.79
CA LEU A 164 10.56 -47.65 17.88
C LEU A 164 11.17 -47.39 16.49
N HIS A 165 11.14 -48.39 15.61
CA HIS A 165 11.67 -48.26 14.24
C HIS A 165 10.88 -47.21 13.44
N ASN A 166 9.55 -47.34 13.38
CA ASN A 166 8.67 -46.45 12.62
C ASN A 166 8.74 -45.01 13.16
N THR A 167 8.81 -44.83 14.48
CA THR A 167 8.93 -43.50 15.10
C THR A 167 10.26 -42.86 14.73
N LYS A 168 11.37 -43.61 14.77
CA LYS A 168 12.71 -43.10 14.44
C LYS A 168 12.79 -42.68 12.98
N GLU A 169 12.37 -43.53 12.05
CA GLU A 169 12.37 -43.22 10.62
C GLU A 169 11.48 -42.02 10.29
N ASN A 170 10.26 -42.01 10.84
CA ASN A 170 9.32 -40.92 10.60
C ASN A 170 9.79 -39.58 11.17
N THR A 171 10.43 -39.58 12.35
CA THR A 171 10.94 -38.35 12.97
C THR A 171 12.01 -37.69 12.09
N VAL A 172 12.91 -38.48 11.49
CA VAL A 172 13.93 -37.95 10.56
C VAL A 172 13.26 -37.32 9.35
N ARG A 173 12.34 -38.05 8.69
CA ARG A 173 11.63 -37.57 7.50
C ARG A 173 10.84 -36.28 7.78
N ILE A 174 10.07 -36.25 8.86
CA ILE A 174 9.28 -35.08 9.24
C ILE A 174 10.19 -33.91 9.61
N GLY A 175 11.30 -34.17 10.29
CA GLY A 175 12.31 -33.14 10.58
C GLY A 175 12.83 -32.47 9.32
N ASP A 176 13.17 -33.26 8.30
CA ASP A 176 13.63 -32.75 7.00
C ASP A 176 12.54 -31.93 6.29
N ASP A 177 11.29 -32.39 6.29
CA ASP A 177 10.20 -31.70 5.63
C ASP A 177 9.81 -30.39 6.34
N LEU A 178 9.77 -30.39 7.68
CA LEU A 178 9.58 -29.18 8.47
C LEU A 178 10.71 -28.17 8.25
N ASN A 179 11.96 -28.63 8.17
CA ASN A 179 13.10 -27.76 7.89
C ASN A 179 13.02 -27.13 6.48
N LYS A 180 12.56 -27.88 5.47
CA LYS A 180 12.31 -27.34 4.12
C LYS A 180 11.22 -26.27 4.16
N LEU A 181 10.09 -26.56 4.82
CA LEU A 181 8.98 -25.60 4.98
C LEU A 181 9.43 -24.32 5.69
N ASN A 182 10.17 -24.48 6.78
CA ASN A 182 10.78 -23.39 7.52
C ASN A 182 11.67 -22.51 6.63
N LYS A 183 12.58 -23.12 5.88
CA LYS A 183 13.47 -22.38 4.96
C LYS A 183 12.68 -21.61 3.90
N MET A 184 11.67 -22.22 3.29
CA MET A 184 10.82 -21.55 2.30
C MET A 184 10.06 -20.36 2.89
N ILE A 185 9.60 -20.45 4.13
CA ILE A 185 8.94 -19.34 4.84
C ILE A 185 9.95 -18.21 5.07
N CYS A 186 11.14 -18.50 5.58
CA CYS A 186 12.20 -17.51 5.78
C CYS A 186 12.57 -16.80 4.47
N ASP A 187 12.84 -17.56 3.41
CA ASP A 187 13.20 -17.01 2.09
C ASP A 187 12.07 -16.10 1.55
N THR A 188 10.82 -16.51 1.71
CA THR A 188 9.64 -15.72 1.30
C THR A 188 9.45 -14.48 2.17
N ALA A 189 9.72 -14.55 3.48
CA ALA A 189 9.68 -13.38 4.36
C ALA A 189 10.76 -12.35 3.99
N TYR A 190 11.97 -12.81 3.65
CA TYR A 190 13.02 -11.93 3.13
C TYR A 190 12.64 -11.28 1.80
N GLU A 191 11.99 -12.03 0.89
CA GLU A 191 11.44 -11.46 -0.34
C GLU A 191 10.42 -10.36 -0.06
N LEU A 192 9.47 -10.62 0.85
CA LEU A 192 8.47 -9.63 1.26
C LEU A 192 9.12 -8.34 1.80
N LEU A 193 10.11 -8.48 2.68
CA LEU A 193 10.87 -7.33 3.21
C LEU A 193 11.60 -6.58 2.11
N ARG A 194 12.21 -7.29 1.13
CA ARG A 194 12.86 -6.67 -0.03
C ARG A 194 11.87 -5.88 -0.88
N VAL A 195 10.66 -6.40 -1.11
CA VAL A 195 9.59 -5.69 -1.82
C VAL A 195 9.26 -4.39 -1.09
N PHE A 196 9.03 -4.44 0.22
CA PHE A 196 8.75 -3.24 1.02
C PHE A 196 9.89 -2.23 0.99
N ILE A 197 11.14 -2.65 1.22
CA ILE A 197 12.29 -1.76 1.26
C ILE A 197 12.52 -1.10 -0.10
N ASN A 198 12.54 -1.87 -1.19
CA ASN A 198 12.76 -1.33 -2.52
C ASN A 198 11.65 -0.35 -2.93
N SER A 199 10.40 -0.68 -2.61
CA SER A 199 9.27 0.20 -2.89
C SER A 199 9.36 1.51 -2.10
N ALA A 200 9.69 1.48 -0.81
CA ALA A 200 9.81 2.68 0.00
C ALA A 200 10.94 3.59 -0.47
N VAL A 201 12.12 3.03 -0.80
CA VAL A 201 13.24 3.79 -1.36
C VAL A 201 12.82 4.52 -2.65
N HIS A 202 12.03 3.85 -3.50
CA HIS A 202 11.48 4.47 -4.70
C HIS A 202 10.57 5.66 -4.37
N GLU A 203 9.63 5.48 -3.44
CA GLU A 203 8.70 6.56 -3.04
C GLU A 203 9.40 7.75 -2.40
N TYR A 204 10.35 7.51 -1.50
CA TYR A 204 11.12 8.59 -0.87
C TYR A 204 11.87 9.43 -1.91
N LYS A 205 12.47 8.78 -2.91
CA LYS A 205 13.15 9.47 -4.01
C LYS A 205 12.18 10.32 -4.84
N LEU A 206 10.97 9.82 -5.08
CA LEU A 206 9.97 10.56 -5.84
C LEU A 206 9.40 11.75 -5.06
N LEU A 207 9.20 11.59 -3.76
CA LEU A 207 8.82 12.67 -2.86
C LEU A 207 9.89 13.78 -2.86
N GLU A 208 11.16 13.43 -2.74
CA GLU A 208 12.27 14.39 -2.81
C GLU A 208 12.25 15.21 -4.11
N ILE A 209 11.97 14.57 -5.26
CA ILE A 209 11.82 15.26 -6.55
C ILE A 209 10.64 16.25 -6.51
N MET A 210 9.47 15.82 -6.03
CA MET A 210 8.28 16.68 -5.95
C MET A 210 8.50 17.92 -5.08
N TYR A 211 9.07 17.74 -3.88
CA TYR A 211 9.36 18.86 -2.99
C TYR A 211 10.40 19.82 -3.58
N THR A 212 11.42 19.30 -4.25
CA THR A 212 12.43 20.12 -4.92
C THR A 212 11.82 20.93 -6.07
N GLU A 213 10.89 20.35 -6.84
CA GLU A 213 10.17 21.05 -7.91
C GLU A 213 9.23 22.13 -7.36
N GLU A 214 8.51 21.85 -6.27
CA GLU A 214 7.65 22.86 -5.61
C GLU A 214 8.46 24.06 -5.09
N GLN A 215 9.63 23.83 -4.49
CA GLN A 215 10.51 24.90 -4.03
C GLN A 215 11.04 25.77 -5.18
N ARG A 216 11.32 25.19 -6.36
CA ARG A 216 11.73 25.95 -7.56
C ARG A 216 10.63 26.86 -8.09
N ILE A 217 9.35 26.51 -7.87
CA ILE A 217 8.22 27.36 -8.28
C ILE A 217 8.08 28.57 -7.35
N GLY A 218 8.52 28.47 -6.10
CA GLY A 218 8.50 29.54 -5.10
C GLY A 218 9.62 30.59 -5.22
N ASP A 219 10.66 30.33 -6.04
CA ASP A 219 11.88 31.15 -6.10
C ASP A 219 12.05 31.85 -7.47
N PRO A 220 11.85 33.18 -7.59
CA PRO A 220 11.79 33.88 -8.89
C PRO A 220 13.09 33.87 -9.72
N GLU A 221 14.24 33.49 -9.16
CA GLU A 221 15.55 33.64 -9.81
C GLU A 221 16.10 32.39 -10.51
N SER A 222 15.51 31.20 -10.31
CA SER A 222 16.10 29.95 -10.81
C SER A 222 15.71 29.58 -12.25
N LYS A 223 15.69 30.56 -13.16
CA LYS A 223 15.65 30.34 -14.63
C LYS A 223 17.02 30.45 -15.28
N LYS A 224 18.07 29.80 -14.74
CA LYS A 224 19.32 29.58 -15.49
C LYS A 224 19.99 28.24 -15.13
N SER A 225 20.37 27.54 -16.20
CA SER A 225 21.27 26.39 -16.27
C SER A 225 20.67 25.00 -16.07
N MET A 226 20.02 24.54 -17.13
CA MET A 226 19.91 23.12 -17.46
C MET A 226 21.27 22.65 -18.00
N GLN A 227 22.13 22.08 -17.16
CA GLN A 227 23.22 21.20 -17.56
C GLN A 227 23.35 20.02 -16.59
N THR A 228 22.80 18.89 -17.03
CA THR A 228 23.39 17.55 -16.99
C THR A 228 24.44 17.29 -15.91
N THR A 229 24.06 16.65 -14.81
CA THR A 229 24.85 15.58 -14.21
C THR A 229 23.89 14.56 -13.59
N HIS A 230 23.63 13.51 -14.36
CA HIS A 230 22.94 12.32 -13.90
C HIS A 230 23.81 11.59 -12.84
N THR A 231 23.15 11.04 -11.81
CA THR A 231 23.39 9.66 -11.32
C THR A 231 24.68 9.31 -10.56
N VAL A 232 25.25 10.15 -9.68
CA VAL A 232 26.43 9.73 -8.87
C VAL A 232 26.14 9.50 -7.36
N THR A 233 24.96 9.81 -6.84
CA THR A 233 24.67 9.67 -5.39
C THR A 233 23.49 8.73 -5.11
N ALA A 234 23.36 7.65 -5.87
CA ALA A 234 22.38 6.59 -5.60
C ALA A 234 22.99 5.35 -4.92
N ILE A 235 24.29 5.33 -4.59
CA ILE A 235 24.99 4.09 -4.18
C ILE A 235 25.90 4.23 -2.95
N THR A 236 26.20 5.42 -2.45
CA THR A 236 27.11 5.54 -1.29
C THR A 236 26.35 6.02 -0.06
N THR A 237 26.56 5.30 1.04
CA THR A 237 26.31 5.67 2.44
C THR A 237 24.90 5.45 3.04
N LEU A 238 24.52 4.17 3.16
CA LEU A 238 23.85 3.65 4.37
C LEU A 238 24.81 3.52 5.58
N ALA A 239 26.06 3.97 5.41
CA ALA A 239 27.07 4.11 6.44
C ALA A 239 27.97 5.27 5.99
N GLU A 240 27.80 6.44 6.61
CA GLU A 240 28.87 7.38 7.01
C GLU A 240 28.28 8.78 7.24
N SER A 241 28.60 9.27 8.43
CA SER A 241 28.27 10.56 9.02
C SER A 241 28.81 11.74 8.21
N GLY A 242 27.93 12.70 7.92
CA GLY A 242 28.28 14.01 7.38
C GLY A 242 27.07 14.63 6.69
N GLU A 243 26.29 15.43 7.43
CA GLU A 243 25.12 16.14 6.91
C GLU A 243 25.51 17.16 5.84
N PRO A 244 24.82 17.15 4.68
CA PRO A 244 24.50 18.36 3.96
C PRO A 244 23.04 18.74 4.27
N ASP A 245 22.87 20.00 4.66
CA ASP A 245 21.61 20.72 4.91
C ASP A 245 20.48 20.28 3.95
N ARG A 246 19.52 19.52 4.47
CA ARG A 246 18.31 19.06 3.76
C ARG A 246 17.13 19.87 4.25
N SER A 247 16.53 20.63 3.35
CA SER A 247 15.22 21.26 3.50
C SER A 247 14.21 20.23 4.04
N PRO A 248 13.28 20.59 4.93
CA PRO A 248 12.55 19.59 5.69
C PRO A 248 11.53 18.91 4.79
N LEU A 249 11.74 17.60 4.57
CA LEU A 249 10.64 16.68 4.30
C LEU A 249 9.56 16.88 5.40
N PRO A 250 8.28 16.58 5.13
CA PRO A 250 7.22 16.75 6.12
C PRO A 250 7.61 16.11 7.46
N GLU A 251 7.33 16.80 8.57
CA GLU A 251 7.63 16.32 9.93
C GLU A 251 6.94 14.96 10.21
N ASP A 252 5.83 14.70 9.51
CA ASP A 252 5.06 13.46 9.57
C ASP A 252 5.64 12.30 8.73
N LEU A 253 6.61 12.58 7.85
CA LEU A 253 7.19 11.55 7.00
C LEU A 253 8.03 10.58 7.85
N MET A 254 7.70 9.29 7.78
CA MET A 254 8.43 8.28 8.54
C MET A 254 9.93 8.33 8.22
N THR A 255 10.76 8.44 9.26
CA THR A 255 12.21 8.37 9.12
C THR A 255 12.66 6.98 8.65
N GLN A 256 13.81 6.91 8.00
CA GLN A 256 14.38 5.64 7.54
C GLN A 256 14.60 4.66 8.70
N GLU A 257 15.01 5.16 9.86
CA GLU A 257 15.19 4.37 11.08
C GLU A 257 13.87 3.78 11.60
N ASN A 258 12.81 4.59 11.64
CA ASN A 258 11.47 4.13 12.05
C ASN A 258 10.91 3.11 11.05
N TYR A 259 11.12 3.32 9.75
CA TYR A 259 10.71 2.37 8.72
C TYR A 259 11.43 1.02 8.88
N MET A 260 12.75 1.05 9.12
CA MET A 260 13.53 -0.16 9.38
C MET A 260 13.06 -0.88 10.64
N THR A 261 12.68 -0.14 11.68
CA THR A 261 12.10 -0.69 12.91
C THR A 261 10.78 -1.42 12.62
N CYS A 262 9.91 -0.88 11.77
CA CYS A 262 8.69 -1.58 11.33
C CYS A 262 8.99 -2.85 10.53
N CYS A 263 9.99 -2.85 9.66
CA CYS A 263 10.44 -4.04 8.93
C CYS A 263 10.93 -5.14 9.89
N LEU A 264 11.70 -4.77 10.91
CA LEU A 264 12.19 -5.70 11.94
C LEU A 264 11.03 -6.25 12.79
N ALA A 265 10.06 -5.40 13.15
CA ALA A 265 8.87 -5.84 13.87
C ALA A 265 8.05 -6.86 13.06
N LEU A 266 7.89 -6.65 11.75
CA LEU A 266 7.22 -7.60 10.85
C LEU A 266 7.98 -8.95 10.80
N PHE A 267 9.31 -8.90 10.73
CA PHE A 267 10.12 -10.12 10.74
C PHE A 267 9.96 -10.92 12.04
N GLU A 268 9.98 -10.24 13.19
CA GLU A 268 9.76 -10.88 14.49
C GLU A 268 8.33 -11.45 14.62
N ASP A 269 7.30 -10.80 14.05
CA ASP A 269 5.94 -11.35 13.98
C ASP A 269 5.90 -12.67 13.20
N PHE A 270 6.56 -12.76 12.03
CA PHE A 270 6.62 -14.01 11.27
C PHE A 270 7.37 -15.12 12.01
N LYS A 271 8.46 -14.78 12.70
CA LYS A 271 9.17 -15.72 13.56
C LYS A 271 8.29 -16.23 14.70
N GLY A 272 7.50 -15.36 15.33
CA GLY A 272 6.51 -15.75 16.33
C GLY A 272 5.47 -16.72 15.78
N LYS A 273 4.88 -16.41 14.61
CA LYS A 273 3.90 -17.27 13.95
C LYS A 273 4.44 -18.65 13.57
N MET A 274 5.71 -18.72 13.20
CA MET A 274 6.41 -19.95 12.91
C MET A 274 6.59 -20.84 14.15
N ILE A 275 6.98 -20.24 15.28
CA ILE A 275 7.03 -20.95 16.57
C ILE A 275 5.64 -21.47 16.94
N ASP A 276 4.61 -20.63 16.80
CA ASP A 276 3.22 -21.02 17.08
C ASP A 276 2.75 -22.18 16.20
N ALA A 277 3.11 -22.19 14.91
CA ALA A 277 2.80 -23.29 14.00
C ALA A 277 3.44 -24.60 14.46
N LEU A 278 4.72 -24.58 14.85
CA LEU A 278 5.42 -25.76 15.38
C LEU A 278 4.77 -26.25 16.69
N VAL A 279 4.42 -25.34 17.60
CA VAL A 279 3.73 -25.68 18.84
C VAL A 279 2.36 -26.32 18.57
N LYS A 280 1.61 -25.81 17.59
CA LYS A 280 0.33 -26.39 17.16
C LYS A 280 0.51 -27.81 16.63
N SER A 281 1.53 -28.06 15.81
CA SER A 281 1.87 -29.39 15.29
C SER A 281 2.16 -30.40 16.42
N VAL A 282 2.97 -30.00 17.41
CA VAL A 282 3.24 -30.84 18.60
C VAL A 282 1.95 -31.15 19.36
N ARG A 283 1.14 -30.13 19.64
CA ARG A 283 -0.14 -30.30 20.36
C ARG A 283 -1.10 -31.23 19.61
N ALA A 284 -1.24 -31.06 18.30
CA ALA A 284 -2.09 -31.92 17.47
C ALA A 284 -1.64 -33.38 17.52
N SER A 285 -0.33 -33.61 17.45
CA SER A 285 0.28 -34.94 17.53
C SER A 285 0.04 -35.61 18.88
N LEU A 286 0.26 -34.87 19.97
CA LEU A 286 -0.01 -35.36 21.34
C LEU A 286 -1.49 -35.64 21.57
N ALA A 287 -2.38 -34.79 21.05
CA ALA A 287 -3.82 -34.98 21.15
C ALA A 287 -4.28 -36.24 20.39
N ALA A 288 -3.74 -36.47 19.19
CA ALA A 288 -4.01 -37.67 18.40
C ALA A 288 -3.59 -38.94 19.15
N MET A 289 -2.41 -38.92 19.77
CA MET A 289 -1.90 -40.01 20.59
C MET A 289 -2.77 -40.25 21.82
N ARG A 290 -3.12 -39.20 22.59
CA ARG A 290 -4.02 -39.31 23.75
C ARG A 290 -5.38 -39.90 23.37
N LYS A 291 -5.96 -39.47 22.24
CA LYS A 291 -7.25 -39.98 21.76
C LYS A 291 -7.20 -41.47 21.47
N ARG A 292 -6.11 -41.96 20.86
CA ARG A 292 -5.90 -43.40 20.61
C ARG A 292 -5.73 -44.19 21.91
N PHE A 293 -4.96 -43.67 22.86
CA PHE A 293 -4.79 -44.32 24.18
C PHE A 293 -6.08 -44.42 24.99
N LEU A 294 -6.99 -43.44 24.88
CA LEU A 294 -8.26 -43.43 25.60
C LEU A 294 -9.40 -44.16 24.86
N ALA A 295 -9.19 -44.55 23.60
CA ALA A 295 -10.19 -45.23 22.78
C ALA A 295 -9.98 -46.76 22.72
N GLY A 296 -8.88 -47.28 23.28
CA GLY A 296 -8.67 -48.69 23.58
C GLY A 296 -9.10 -49.02 25.00
#